data_AF-A0A7C8E5R0-F1
#
_entry.id   AF-A0A7C8E5R0-F1
#
_cell.length_a   1.000
_cell.length_b   1.000
_cell.length_c   1.000
_cell.angle_alpha   90.00
_cell.angle_beta   90.00
_cell.angle_gamma   90.00
#
_symmetry.space_group_name_H-M   'P 1'
#
loop_
_entity.id
_entity.type
_entity.pdbx_description
1 polymer ?
#
loop_
_entity_poly.entity_id
_entity_poly.type
_entity_poly.pdbx_seq_one_letter_code
_entity_poly.pdbx_strand_id
1 'polypeptide(L)'
;MISQEQCQESKKEYYLYPGELFVKKGPYVVTTILGSCISVCLFDPILRLGGINHYMLALWNGEGLATPRYGNIAITKLINKMLELGASKDRLIAKVFGGAAVLQGNSGLMGVGDRNIIIAEDMLADERIPIVAKDVGGT
;
A
#
# COMPACT_ATOMS: atom_id res chain seq x y z
N MET A 1 -29.03 -1.58 -37.09
CA MET A 1 -27.98 -2.30 -36.34
C MET A 1 -27.12 -1.25 -35.67
N ILE A 2 -27.44 -0.93 -34.41
CA ILE A 2 -26.79 0.14 -33.63
C ILE A 2 -25.91 -0.52 -32.56
N SER A 3 -24.80 0.18 -32.26
CA SER A 3 -23.90 0.08 -31.10
C SER A 3 -22.87 -1.05 -31.08
N GLN A 4 -21.78 -0.86 -31.83
CA GLN A 4 -20.44 -1.16 -31.31
C GLN A 4 -19.85 0.14 -30.72
N GLU A 5 -20.41 0.59 -29.60
CA GLU A 5 -19.79 1.60 -28.74
C GLU A 5 -19.63 0.98 -27.35
N GLN A 6 -18.52 0.26 -27.15
CA GLN A 6 -17.99 0.10 -25.81
C GLN A 6 -16.96 1.21 -25.60
N CYS A 7 -17.43 2.31 -25.03
CA CYS A 7 -16.61 3.39 -24.50
C CYS A 7 -15.50 2.78 -23.63
N GLN A 8 -14.27 2.81 -24.13
CA GLN A 8 -13.09 2.54 -23.34
C GLN A 8 -12.87 3.73 -22.41
N GLU A 9 -13.54 3.71 -21.26
CA GLU A 9 -13.43 4.73 -20.24
C GLU A 9 -11.95 4.89 -19.90
N SER A 10 -11.35 6.05 -20.20
CA SER A 10 -9.92 6.25 -20.01
C SER A 10 -9.59 6.11 -18.53
N LYS A 11 -8.86 5.04 -18.18
CA LYS A 11 -8.44 4.83 -16.79
C LYS A 11 -7.58 6.02 -16.39
N LYS A 12 -7.99 6.73 -15.35
CA LYS A 12 -7.19 7.83 -14.81
C LYS A 12 -5.93 7.26 -14.18
N GLU A 13 -4.78 7.74 -14.64
CA GLU A 13 -3.47 7.37 -14.13
C GLU A 13 -3.04 8.31 -13.01
N TYR A 14 -2.41 7.75 -11.98
CA TYR A 14 -1.83 8.50 -10.88
C TYR A 14 -0.44 7.95 -10.56
N TYR A 15 0.56 8.82 -10.55
CA TYR A 15 1.90 8.46 -10.09
C TYR A 15 2.01 8.76 -8.60
N LEU A 16 2.26 7.73 -7.79
CA LEU A 16 2.34 7.83 -6.33
C LEU A 16 3.80 8.02 -5.90
N TYR A 17 4.07 9.12 -5.21
CA TYR A 17 5.42 9.41 -4.71
C TYR A 17 5.68 8.79 -3.32
N PRO A 18 6.95 8.58 -2.95
CA PRO A 18 7.30 8.12 -1.61
C PRO A 18 6.77 9.03 -0.50
N GLY A 19 6.17 8.45 0.52
CA GLY A 19 5.54 9.16 1.63
C GLY A 19 4.11 9.62 1.37
N GLU A 20 3.51 9.21 0.25
CA GLU A 20 2.13 9.49 -0.10
C GLU A 20 1.21 8.27 0.07
N LEU A 21 -0.09 8.54 0.04
CA LEU A 21 -1.13 7.54 -0.12
C LEU A 21 -2.22 8.09 -1.02
N PHE A 22 -2.86 7.20 -1.77
CA PHE A 22 -3.92 7.51 -2.71
C PHE A 22 -5.10 6.57 -2.47
N VAL A 23 -6.33 7.11 -2.45
CA VAL A 23 -7.55 6.33 -2.22
C VAL A 23 -8.64 6.85 -3.16
N LYS A 24 -9.30 5.95 -3.90
CA LYS A 24 -10.34 6.34 -4.86
C LYS A 24 -11.34 5.22 -5.15
N LYS A 25 -12.58 5.61 -5.46
CA LYS A 25 -13.60 4.72 -6.03
C LYS A 25 -13.49 4.67 -7.55
N GLY A 26 -13.87 3.54 -8.14
CA GLY A 26 -13.92 3.36 -9.60
C GLY A 26 -12.58 2.91 -10.20
N PRO A 27 -12.49 2.81 -11.54
CA PRO A 27 -11.29 2.34 -12.21
C PRO A 27 -10.20 3.42 -12.23
N TYR A 28 -9.02 3.09 -11.71
CA TYR A 28 -7.83 3.93 -11.79
C TYR A 28 -6.59 3.03 -11.89
N VAL A 29 -5.50 3.60 -12.39
CA VAL A 29 -4.18 2.95 -12.43
C VAL A 29 -3.26 3.78 -11.56
N VAL A 30 -2.62 3.15 -10.57
CA VAL A 30 -1.57 3.78 -9.78
C VAL A 30 -0.23 3.18 -10.14
N THR A 31 0.74 4.04 -10.43
CA THR A 31 2.12 3.64 -10.73
C THR A 31 3.03 4.19 -9.63
N THR A 32 3.96 3.36 -9.17
CA THR A 32 5.05 3.78 -8.28
C THR A 32 6.26 2.86 -8.49
N ILE A 33 7.43 3.27 -8.02
CA ILE A 33 8.67 2.50 -8.11
C ILE A 33 9.08 2.10 -6.69
N LEU A 34 9.34 0.80 -6.49
CA LEU A 34 9.70 0.26 -5.18
C LEU A 34 11.12 -0.33 -5.20
N GLY A 35 11.85 -0.07 -4.13
CA GLY A 35 13.08 -0.76 -3.76
C GLY A 35 12.89 -1.38 -2.38
N SER A 36 13.61 -0.88 -1.37
CA SER A 36 13.39 -1.27 0.04
C SER A 36 12.09 -0.72 0.65
N CYS A 37 11.46 0.27 0.01
CA CYS A 37 10.13 0.77 0.37
C CYS A 37 9.05 -0.29 0.17
N ILE A 38 7.90 -0.11 0.80
CA ILE A 38 6.73 -0.98 0.64
C ILE A 38 5.52 -0.17 0.20
N SER A 39 4.72 -0.78 -0.66
CA SER A 39 3.34 -0.39 -0.91
C SER A 39 2.37 -1.44 -0.39
N VAL A 40 1.49 -1.01 0.51
CA VAL A 40 0.29 -1.74 0.89
C VAL A 40 -0.88 -1.23 0.05
N CYS A 41 -1.52 -2.14 -0.66
CA CYS A 41 -2.73 -1.89 -1.43
C CYS A 41 -3.92 -2.49 -0.68
N LEU A 42 -4.94 -1.70 -0.38
CA LEU A 42 -6.19 -2.15 0.21
C LEU A 42 -7.31 -2.09 -0.81
N PHE A 43 -8.21 -3.07 -0.77
CA PHE A 43 -9.35 -3.11 -1.66
C PHE A 43 -10.61 -3.58 -0.94
N ASP A 44 -11.71 -2.90 -1.25
CA ASP A 44 -13.06 -3.25 -0.86
C ASP A 44 -13.83 -3.73 -2.10
N PRO A 45 -14.16 -5.03 -2.20
CA PRO A 45 -14.75 -5.60 -3.41
C PRO A 45 -16.20 -5.17 -3.64
N ILE A 46 -16.93 -4.81 -2.58
CA ILE A 46 -18.34 -4.43 -2.68
C ILE A 46 -18.45 -2.98 -3.15
N LEU A 47 -17.67 -2.07 -2.56
CA LEU A 47 -17.68 -0.66 -2.97
C LEU A 47 -16.83 -0.36 -4.20
N ARG A 48 -16.01 -1.32 -4.64
CA ARG A 48 -14.97 -1.09 -5.66
C ARG A 48 -14.13 0.15 -5.33
N LEU A 49 -13.78 0.24 -4.06
CA LEU A 49 -12.94 1.27 -3.47
C LEU A 49 -11.58 0.64 -3.22
N GLY A 50 -10.52 1.31 -3.61
CA GLY A 50 -9.18 0.86 -3.26
C GLY A 50 -8.30 2.02 -2.86
N GLY A 51 -7.19 1.67 -2.25
CA GLY A 51 -6.15 2.61 -1.91
C GLY A 51 -4.80 1.94 -1.88
N ILE A 52 -3.78 2.76 -1.94
CA ILE A 52 -2.38 2.36 -1.95
C ILE A 52 -1.56 3.39 -1.19
N ASN A 53 -0.57 2.95 -0.42
CA ASN A 53 0.44 3.82 0.17
C ASN A 53 1.82 3.52 -0.42
N HIS A 54 2.79 4.39 -0.14
CA HIS A 54 4.20 4.14 -0.37
C HIS A 54 4.97 4.66 0.84
N TYR A 55 5.36 3.77 1.74
CA TYR A 55 6.18 4.13 2.90
C TYR A 55 7.61 3.62 2.75
N MET A 56 8.52 4.32 3.43
CA MET A 56 9.97 4.12 3.27
C MET A 56 10.61 3.49 4.51
N LEU A 57 10.05 3.75 5.68
CA LEU A 57 10.61 3.36 6.98
C LEU A 57 9.56 2.61 7.79
N ALA A 58 10.00 1.66 8.60
CA ALA A 58 9.10 0.75 9.31
C ALA A 58 8.23 1.47 10.36
N LEU A 59 8.88 2.11 11.34
CA LEU A 59 8.21 2.73 12.47
C LEU A 59 8.59 4.20 12.62
N TRP A 60 7.60 5.03 12.91
CA TRP A 60 7.82 6.36 13.46
C TRP A 60 8.21 6.25 14.94
N ASN A 61 9.33 6.87 15.33
CA ASN A 61 9.90 6.78 16.67
C ASN A 61 9.30 7.77 17.69
N GLY A 62 8.27 8.53 17.31
CA GLY A 62 7.66 9.56 18.16
C GLY A 62 8.33 10.94 18.05
N GLU A 63 9.41 11.09 17.29
CA GLU A 63 10.09 12.38 17.09
C GLU A 63 9.75 12.99 15.73
N GLY A 64 9.56 14.31 15.70
CA GLY A 64 9.18 15.03 14.49
C GLY A 64 7.75 14.75 14.03
N LEU A 65 7.47 14.90 12.74
CA LEU A 65 6.12 14.75 12.20
C LEU A 65 5.78 13.28 11.89
N ALA A 66 4.64 12.83 12.40
CA ALA A 66 4.01 11.56 12.05
C ALA A 66 3.46 11.58 10.61
N THR A 67 4.34 11.34 9.64
CA THR A 67 4.03 11.36 8.19
C THR A 67 3.86 9.95 7.63
N PRO A 68 3.18 9.78 6.46
CA PRO A 68 3.06 8.49 5.79
C PRO A 68 4.39 7.94 5.22
N ARG A 69 5.53 8.56 5.51
CA ARG A 69 6.85 7.95 5.25
C ARG A 69 7.11 6.73 6.13
N TYR A 70 6.43 6.62 7.26
CA TYR A 70 6.53 5.51 8.20
C TYR A 70 5.38 4.52 8.04
N GLY A 71 5.67 3.22 8.01
CA GLY A 71 4.71 2.14 7.75
C GLY A 71 3.54 2.16 8.72
N ASN A 72 3.83 2.30 10.02
CA ASN A 72 2.77 2.39 11.03
C ASN A 72 1.81 3.55 10.84
N ILE A 73 2.31 4.70 10.39
CA ILE A 73 1.48 5.85 10.10
C ILE A 73 0.75 5.67 8.75
N ALA A 74 1.43 5.17 7.74
CA ALA A 74 0.90 5.02 6.38
C ALA A 74 -0.22 3.99 6.30
N ILE A 75 -0.08 2.83 6.93
CA ILE A 75 -1.07 1.75 6.94
C ILE A 75 -2.31 2.20 7.71
N THR A 76 -2.13 2.74 8.93
CA THR A 76 -3.24 3.28 9.73
C THR A 76 -4.01 4.36 8.98
N LYS A 77 -3.31 5.34 8.39
CA LYS A 77 -3.96 6.41 7.62
C LYS A 77 -4.67 5.87 6.37
N LEU A 78 -4.10 4.87 5.70
CA LEU A 78 -4.72 4.24 4.54
C LEU A 78 -6.04 3.55 4.92
N ILE A 79 -6.03 2.73 5.98
CA ILE A 79 -7.24 2.06 6.50
C ILE A 79 -8.30 3.10 6.87
N ASN A 80 -7.94 4.12 7.66
CA ASN A 80 -8.89 5.16 8.07
C ASN A 80 -9.53 5.86 6.87
N LYS A 81 -8.75 6.23 5.86
CA LYS A 81 -9.31 6.83 4.63
C LYS A 81 -10.24 5.91 3.86
N MET A 82 -9.96 4.60 3.86
CA MET A 82 -10.88 3.62 3.26
C MET A 82 -12.22 3.61 4.01
N LEU A 83 -12.16 3.57 5.35
CA LEU A 83 -13.35 3.56 6.22
C LEU A 83 -14.15 4.86 6.12
N GLU A 84 -13.48 6.02 6.10
CA GLU A 84 -14.10 7.34 5.90
C GLU A 84 -14.91 7.41 4.58
N LEU A 85 -14.50 6.66 3.55
CA LEU A 85 -15.20 6.57 2.27
C LEU A 85 -16.28 5.46 2.22
N GLY A 86 -16.55 4.83 3.36
CA GLY A 86 -17.59 3.83 3.58
C GLY A 86 -17.12 2.38 3.47
N ALA A 87 -15.81 2.11 3.35
CA ALA A 87 -15.32 0.74 3.39
C ALA A 87 -15.70 0.08 4.72
N SER A 88 -15.90 -1.24 4.69
CA SER A 88 -16.02 -2.04 5.92
C SER A 88 -14.73 -2.80 6.12
N LYS A 89 -14.17 -2.73 7.33
CA LYS A 89 -12.91 -3.38 7.69
C LYS A 89 -12.94 -4.89 7.44
N ASP A 90 -14.06 -5.54 7.76
CA ASP A 90 -14.23 -7.01 7.66
C ASP A 90 -14.19 -7.55 6.22
N ARG A 91 -14.31 -6.67 5.22
CA ARG A 91 -14.26 -7.03 3.79
C ARG A 91 -13.04 -6.46 3.07
N LEU A 92 -12.16 -5.75 3.78
CA LEU A 92 -10.91 -5.29 3.19
C LEU A 92 -10.00 -6.49 2.93
N ILE A 93 -9.35 -6.46 1.77
CA ILE A 93 -8.27 -7.38 1.42
C ILE A 93 -7.03 -6.57 1.07
N ALA A 94 -5.85 -7.15 1.30
CA ALA A 94 -4.58 -6.49 1.06
C ALA A 94 -3.74 -7.18 -0.02
N LYS A 95 -2.97 -6.38 -0.76
CA LYS A 95 -1.79 -6.83 -1.50
C LYS A 95 -0.57 -6.03 -1.07
N VAL A 96 0.59 -6.68 -1.01
CA VAL A 96 1.82 -6.04 -0.51
C VAL A 96 2.95 -6.24 -1.51
N PHE A 97 3.67 -5.16 -1.83
CA PHE A 97 4.75 -5.15 -2.82
C PHE A 97 5.97 -4.40 -2.30
N GLY A 98 7.17 -4.81 -2.75
CA GLY A 98 8.44 -4.09 -2.50
C GLY A 98 9.34 -4.74 -1.45
N GLY A 99 10.10 -3.94 -0.71
CA GLY A 99 10.98 -4.45 0.35
C GLY A 99 12.24 -5.16 -0.15
N ALA A 100 12.67 -4.88 -1.38
CA ALA A 100 13.89 -5.45 -1.95
C ALA A 100 15.15 -5.01 -1.19
N ALA A 101 16.16 -5.87 -1.17
CA ALA A 101 17.45 -5.62 -0.56
C ALA A 101 18.39 -4.90 -1.55
N VAL A 102 18.23 -3.58 -1.67
CA VAL A 102 19.00 -2.74 -2.63
C VAL A 102 20.48 -2.61 -2.26
N LEU A 103 20.85 -2.77 -0.97
CA LEU A 103 22.23 -2.70 -0.49
C LEU A 103 22.56 -3.92 0.36
N GLN A 104 23.43 -4.81 -0.14
CA GLN A 104 24.03 -5.89 0.67
C GLN A 104 25.13 -5.30 1.58
N GLY A 105 24.72 -4.67 2.68
CA GLY A 105 25.63 -4.26 3.74
C GLY A 105 25.93 -5.43 4.68
N ASN A 106 27.18 -5.87 4.73
CA ASN A 106 27.72 -7.05 5.43
C ASN A 106 27.63 -7.05 6.98
N SER A 107 26.65 -6.41 7.60
CA SER A 107 26.43 -6.50 9.04
C SER A 107 25.21 -7.37 9.30
N GLY A 108 25.27 -8.35 10.20
CA GLY A 108 24.17 -9.27 10.55
C GLY A 108 22.92 -8.62 11.18
N LEU A 109 22.62 -7.38 10.82
CA LEU A 109 21.43 -6.62 11.14
C LEU A 109 20.42 -6.76 10.00
N MET A 110 19.14 -6.92 10.38
CA MET A 110 18.03 -6.97 9.43
C MET A 110 17.98 -5.71 8.55
N GLY A 111 17.72 -5.91 7.25
CA GLY A 111 17.69 -4.83 6.26
C GLY A 111 16.50 -3.88 6.44
N VAL A 112 16.56 -2.71 5.80
CA VAL A 112 15.42 -1.76 5.79
C VAL A 112 14.19 -2.41 5.14
N GLY A 113 14.36 -3.12 4.04
CA GLY A 113 13.29 -3.84 3.34
C GLY A 113 12.61 -4.87 4.22
N ASP A 114 13.38 -5.75 4.86
CA ASP A 114 12.85 -6.77 5.78
C ASP A 114 12.02 -6.16 6.92
N ARG A 115 12.54 -5.11 7.57
CA ARG A 115 11.80 -4.40 8.63
C ARG A 115 10.50 -3.78 8.11
N ASN A 116 10.54 -3.24 6.89
CA ASN A 116 9.34 -2.68 6.27
C ASN A 116 8.30 -3.76 5.97
N ILE A 117 8.72 -4.94 5.47
CA ILE A 117 7.83 -6.08 5.21
C ILE A 117 7.14 -6.53 6.50
N ILE A 118 7.91 -6.72 7.58
CA ILE A 118 7.39 -7.15 8.88
C ILE A 118 6.30 -6.20 9.37
N ILE A 119 6.52 -4.88 9.31
CA ILE A 119 5.50 -3.91 9.72
C ILE A 119 4.25 -3.98 8.86
N ALA A 120 4.34 -4.25 7.54
CA ALA A 120 3.15 -4.46 6.73
C ALA A 120 2.36 -5.69 7.19
N GLU A 121 3.04 -6.82 7.38
CA GLU A 121 2.42 -8.09 7.72
C GLU A 121 1.80 -8.06 9.11
N ASP A 122 2.54 -7.58 10.12
CA ASP A 122 2.09 -7.50 11.51
C ASP A 122 0.86 -6.59 11.63
N MET A 123 0.89 -5.40 11.05
CA MET A 123 -0.22 -4.47 11.17
C MET A 123 -1.47 -4.92 10.40
N LEU A 124 -1.30 -5.56 9.24
CA LEU A 124 -2.44 -6.12 8.52
C LEU A 124 -3.05 -7.30 9.29
N ALA A 125 -2.22 -8.10 9.96
CA ALA A 125 -2.69 -9.19 10.83
C ALA A 125 -3.44 -8.65 12.07
N ASP A 126 -2.91 -7.64 12.75
CA ASP A 126 -3.55 -6.96 13.88
C ASP A 126 -4.90 -6.38 13.50
N GLU A 127 -4.98 -5.80 12.30
CA GLU A 127 -6.20 -5.24 11.74
C GLU A 127 -7.13 -6.31 11.13
N ARG A 128 -6.74 -7.59 11.15
CA ARG A 128 -7.46 -8.74 10.58
C ARG A 128 -7.78 -8.58 9.09
N ILE A 129 -6.89 -7.92 8.35
CA ILE A 129 -7.00 -7.72 6.90
C ILE A 129 -6.15 -8.78 6.19
N PRO A 130 -6.74 -9.77 5.50
CA PRO A 130 -5.98 -10.83 4.85
C PRO A 130 -5.16 -10.30 3.67
N ILE A 131 -3.89 -10.72 3.60
CA ILE A 131 -3.02 -10.51 2.44
C ILE A 131 -3.33 -11.59 1.41
N VAL A 132 -3.99 -11.21 0.31
CA VAL A 132 -4.39 -12.14 -0.76
C VAL A 132 -3.33 -12.33 -1.84
N ALA A 133 -2.34 -11.43 -1.89
CA ALA A 133 -1.15 -11.59 -2.72
C ALA A 133 0.00 -10.75 -2.15
N LYS A 134 1.23 -11.25 -2.28
CA LYS A 134 2.43 -10.47 -1.97
C LYS A 134 3.55 -10.79 -2.94
N ASP A 135 4.34 -9.77 -3.26
CA ASP A 135 5.60 -9.88 -4.00
C ASP A 135 6.62 -8.97 -3.31
N VAL A 136 7.35 -9.55 -2.36
CA VAL A 136 8.19 -8.83 -1.42
C VAL A 136 9.57 -9.44 -1.29
N GLY A 137 10.56 -8.59 -0.97
CA GLY A 137 11.97 -8.99 -0.87
C GLY A 137 12.66 -8.99 -2.23
N GLY A 138 13.61 -9.91 -2.41
CA GLY A 138 14.44 -9.97 -3.62
C GLY A 138 15.59 -8.96 -3.63
N THR A 139 16.31 -8.90 -4.76
CA THR A 139 17.49 -8.06 -4.99
C THR A 139 17.45 -7.43 -6.36
#